data_AF-A0A3M0ZNZ8-F1
#
_entry.id   AF-A0A3M0ZNZ8-F1
#
_cell.length_a   1.000
_cell.length_b   1.000
_cell.length_c   1.000
_cell.angle_alpha   90.00
_cell.angle_beta   90.00
_cell.angle_gamma   90.00
#
_symmetry.space_group_name_H-M   'P 1'
#
loop_
_entity.id
_entity.type
_entity.pdbx_description
1 polymer ?
#
loop_
_entity_poly.entity_id
_entity_poly.type
_entity_poly.pdbx_seq_one_letter_code
_entity_poly.pdbx_strand_id
1 'polypeptide(L)'
;MTVSSNWQQVPKDVTPPQEVWWQGERFSLDLTRRAAIMGIINVTPDSFSGDGLLDVPAVVAKAEAMLAAGADILDVGGESTRPG
;
A
#
# COMPACT_ATOMS: atom_id res chain seq x y z
N MET A 1 -19.12 20.58 -45.66
CA MET A 1 -18.96 20.48 -44.19
C MET A 1 -18.08 19.27 -43.93
N THR A 2 -16.76 19.47 -43.92
CA THR A 2 -15.80 18.36 -43.82
C THR A 2 -15.22 18.41 -42.41
N VAL A 3 -15.59 17.45 -41.57
CA VAL A 3 -15.00 17.28 -40.24
C VAL A 3 -13.61 16.68 -40.47
N SER A 4 -12.57 17.52 -40.37
CA SER A 4 -11.20 17.04 -40.40
C SER A 4 -10.90 16.32 -39.08
N SER A 5 -10.76 15.00 -39.15
CA SER A 5 -10.33 14.14 -38.05
C SER A 5 -8.83 14.34 -37.80
N ASN A 6 -8.49 15.36 -37.01
CA ASN A 6 -7.11 15.75 -36.70
C ASN A 6 -6.53 15.00 -35.48
N TRP A 7 -6.72 13.68 -35.41
CA TRP A 7 -6.19 12.82 -34.33
C TRP A 7 -4.68 12.54 -34.44
N GLN A 8 -3.94 13.23 -35.32
CA GLN A 8 -2.53 12.99 -35.58
C GLN A 8 -1.55 13.83 -34.72
N GLN A 9 -2.03 14.49 -33.67
CA GLN A 9 -1.18 15.28 -32.76
C GLN A 9 -1.20 14.77 -31.31
N VAL A 10 -1.24 13.45 -31.12
CA VAL A 10 -0.76 12.90 -29.84
C VAL A 10 0.77 13.08 -29.86
N PRO A 11 1.38 13.82 -28.93
CA PRO A 11 2.83 13.96 -28.87
C PRO A 11 3.48 12.58 -28.88
N LYS A 12 4.43 12.35 -29.79
CA LYS A 12 5.21 11.10 -29.86
C LYS A 12 6.14 10.91 -28.66
N ASP A 13 6.26 11.94 -27.83
CA ASP A 13 7.03 11.94 -26.60
C ASP A 13 6.08 11.70 -25.41
N VAL A 14 5.48 10.51 -25.36
CA VAL A 14 5.09 10.00 -24.05
C VAL A 14 6.40 9.64 -23.39
N THR A 15 6.90 10.53 -22.53
CA THR A 15 8.06 10.23 -21.68
C THR A 15 7.81 8.86 -21.06
N PRO A 16 8.74 7.90 -21.16
CA PRO A 16 8.58 6.64 -20.44
C PRO A 16 8.26 6.98 -18.98
N PRO A 17 7.33 6.26 -18.33
CA PRO A 17 6.97 6.55 -16.95
C PRO A 17 8.27 6.66 -16.16
N GLN A 18 8.46 7.81 -15.50
CA GLN A 18 9.65 8.02 -14.69
C GLN A 18 9.75 6.85 -13.73
N GLU A 19 10.91 6.20 -13.67
CA GLU A 19 11.09 5.07 -12.76
C GLU A 19 10.89 5.55 -11.33
N VAL A 20 9.91 4.99 -10.64
CA VAL A 20 9.62 5.32 -9.24
C VAL A 20 9.91 4.08 -8.42
N TRP A 21 10.94 4.17 -7.60
CA TRP A 21 11.30 3.12 -6.66
C TRP A 21 11.13 3.62 -5.24
N TRP A 22 10.45 2.84 -4.40
CA TRP A 22 10.45 3.08 -2.97
C TRP A 22 11.54 2.23 -2.33
N GLN A 23 12.52 2.90 -1.70
CA GLN A 23 13.65 2.25 -1.07
C GLN A 23 13.41 2.10 0.44
N GLY A 24 13.19 0.87 0.89
CA GLY A 24 13.30 0.49 2.30
C GLY A 24 14.72 0.07 2.65
N GLU A 25 14.95 -0.23 3.93
CA GLU A 25 16.26 -0.70 4.40
C GLU A 25 16.63 -2.07 3.83
N ARG A 26 15.65 -2.98 3.72
CA ARG A 26 15.86 -4.38 3.31
C ARG A 26 15.24 -4.74 1.96
N PHE A 27 14.35 -3.89 1.45
CA PHE A 27 13.54 -4.17 0.28
C PHE A 27 13.41 -2.90 -0.57
N SER A 28 13.27 -3.06 -1.88
CA SER A 28 12.87 -2.00 -2.79
C SER A 28 11.60 -2.41 -3.52
N LEU A 29 10.71 -1.45 -3.78
CA LEU A 29 9.45 -1.68 -4.48
C LEU A 29 9.38 -0.83 -5.74
N ASP A 30 9.15 -1.49 -6.88
CA ASP A 30 8.91 -0.81 -8.16
C ASP A 30 7.48 -0.29 -8.21
N LEU A 31 7.33 1.03 -8.11
CA LEU A 31 6.06 1.74 -8.22
C LEU A 31 5.81 2.28 -9.62
N THR A 32 6.72 2.03 -10.58
CA THR A 32 6.65 2.55 -11.96
C THR A 32 5.46 1.98 -12.72
N ARG A 33 5.11 0.72 -12.47
CA ARG A 33 4.14 -0.04 -13.29
C ARG A 33 2.77 -0.24 -12.65
N ARG A 34 2.70 -0.22 -11.32
CA ARG A 34 1.43 -0.37 -10.58
C ARG A 34 1.51 0.29 -9.21
N ALA A 35 0.34 0.65 -8.71
CA ALA A 35 0.19 1.01 -7.31
C ALA A 35 0.51 -0.20 -6.40
N ALA A 36 1.18 0.10 -5.29
CA ALA A 36 1.39 -0.86 -4.21
C ALA A 36 0.22 -0.81 -3.22
N ILE A 37 -0.11 -1.96 -2.64
CA ILE A 37 -1.14 -2.09 -1.62
C ILE A 37 -0.46 -2.21 -0.25
N MET A 38 -0.81 -1.31 0.68
CA MET A 38 -0.35 -1.35 2.06
C MET A 38 -1.48 -1.84 2.97
N GLY A 39 -1.28 -2.98 3.62
CA GLY A 39 -2.19 -3.50 4.65
C GLY A 39 -1.91 -2.84 5.99
N ILE A 40 -2.93 -2.29 6.66
CA ILE A 40 -2.79 -1.62 7.95
C ILE A 40 -3.23 -2.56 9.07
N ILE A 41 -2.32 -2.82 10.00
CA ILE A 41 -2.54 -3.62 11.20
C ILE A 41 -2.43 -2.70 12.42
N ASN A 42 -3.57 -2.22 12.89
CA ASN A 42 -3.66 -1.51 14.16
C ASN A 42 -3.68 -2.51 15.32
N VAL A 43 -2.77 -2.33 16.26
CA VAL A 43 -2.52 -3.16 17.43
C VAL A 43 -2.77 -2.31 18.68
N THR A 44 -4.01 -1.84 18.86
CA THR A 44 -4.38 -0.94 19.96
C THR A 44 -4.89 -1.74 21.18
N PRO A 45 -4.63 -1.28 22.43
CA PRO A 45 -5.03 -1.99 23.66
C PRO A 45 -6.55 -2.14 23.83
N ASP A 46 -7.35 -1.34 23.13
CA ASP A 46 -8.81 -1.25 23.30
C ASP A 46 -9.59 -2.50 22.85
N SER A 47 -8.89 -3.57 22.48
CA SER A 47 -9.45 -4.88 22.14
C SER A 47 -8.95 -6.02 23.03
N PHE A 48 -8.20 -5.70 24.09
CA PHE A 48 -7.53 -6.70 24.91
C PHE A 48 -8.20 -6.89 26.28
N SER A 49 -8.38 -8.16 26.62
CA SER A 49 -8.66 -8.63 27.97
C SER A 49 -7.80 -7.89 29.00
N GLY A 50 -8.32 -7.72 30.22
CA GLY A 50 -7.81 -6.84 31.27
C GLY A 50 -6.40 -7.10 31.82
N ASP A 51 -5.52 -7.76 31.08
CA ASP A 51 -4.15 -8.14 31.39
C ASP A 51 -3.09 -7.51 30.46
N GLY A 52 -3.48 -6.76 29.41
CA GLY A 52 -2.57 -5.88 28.67
C GLY A 52 -1.55 -6.58 27.75
N LEU A 53 -1.75 -7.87 27.45
CA LEU A 53 -0.90 -8.64 26.54
C LEU A 53 -1.49 -8.65 25.13
N LEU A 54 -0.70 -8.20 24.16
CA LEU A 54 -1.04 -8.29 22.74
C LEU A 54 -1.07 -9.76 22.30
N ASP A 55 -2.14 -10.17 21.61
CA ASP A 55 -2.26 -11.49 20.96
C ASP A 55 -1.43 -11.48 19.67
N VAL A 56 -0.12 -11.68 19.84
CA VAL A 56 0.85 -11.75 18.74
C VAL A 56 0.44 -12.81 17.70
N PRO A 57 0.02 -14.04 18.07
CA PRO A 57 -0.50 -15.00 17.10
C PRO A 57 -1.63 -14.45 16.22
N ALA A 58 -2.60 -13.73 16.78
CA ALA A 58 -3.69 -13.13 16.00
C ALA A 58 -3.19 -12.03 15.05
N VAL A 59 -2.22 -11.22 15.48
CA VAL A 59 -1.57 -10.19 14.64
C VAL A 59 -0.85 -10.83 13.45
N VAL A 60 -0.12 -11.93 13.68
CA VAL A 60 0.59 -12.67 12.63
C VAL A 60 -0.41 -13.30 11.64
N ALA A 61 -1.46 -13.96 12.13
CA ALA A 61 -2.49 -14.54 11.26
C ALA A 61 -3.16 -13.48 10.37
N LYS A 62 -3.39 -12.28 10.90
CA LYS A 62 -3.93 -11.15 10.12
C LYS A 62 -2.93 -10.67 9.05
N ALA A 63 -1.65 -10.59 9.38
CA ALA A 63 -0.59 -10.25 8.43
C ALA A 63 -0.55 -11.27 7.27
N GLU A 64 -0.56 -12.56 7.58
CA GLU A 64 -0.57 -13.64 6.57
C GLU A 64 -1.79 -13.56 5.66
N ALA A 65 -2.98 -13.29 6.21
CA ALA A 65 -4.19 -13.11 5.43
C ALA A 65 -4.10 -11.90 4.47
N MET A 66 -3.49 -10.78 4.91
CA MET A 66 -3.28 -9.61 4.06
C MET A 66 -2.29 -9.89 2.93
N LEU A 67 -1.20 -10.61 3.21
CA LEU A 67 -0.25 -11.05 2.19
C LEU A 67 -0.93 -11.97 1.16
N ALA A 68 -1.75 -12.92 1.62
CA ALA A 68 -2.52 -13.81 0.74
C ALA A 68 -3.54 -13.04 -0.12
N ALA A 69 -4.06 -11.91 0.37
CA ALA A 69 -4.95 -11.02 -0.37
C ALA A 69 -4.21 -10.07 -1.35
N GLY A 70 -2.88 -10.09 -1.39
CA GLY A 70 -2.06 -9.30 -2.30
C GLY A 70 -1.53 -7.98 -1.75
N ALA A 71 -1.42 -7.84 -0.43
CA ALA A 71 -0.69 -6.71 0.16
C ALA A 71 0.81 -6.79 -0.19
N ASP A 72 1.36 -5.66 -0.63
CA ASP A 72 2.79 -5.51 -0.94
C ASP A 72 3.59 -5.06 0.29
N ILE A 73 2.94 -4.32 1.18
CA ILE A 73 3.51 -3.72 2.39
C ILE A 73 2.56 -3.95 3.55
N LEU A 74 3.10 -4.13 4.76
CA LEU A 74 2.32 -4.12 6.00
C LEU A 74 2.78 -2.95 6.87
N ASP A 75 1.83 -2.14 7.32
CA ASP A 75 2.03 -1.07 8.30
C ASP A 75 1.43 -1.51 9.64
N VAL A 76 2.27 -1.65 10.66
CA VAL A 76 1.88 -2.21 11.97
C VAL A 76 2.03 -1.12 13.02
N GLY A 77 0.91 -0.56 13.47
CA GLY A 77 0.87 0.54 14.43
C GLY A 77 0.29 0.11 15.78
N GLY A 78 1.03 0.30 16.87
CA GLY A 78 0.59 -0.02 18.24
C GLY A 78 -0.09 1.13 19.00
N GLU A 79 -0.07 2.34 18.43
CA GLU A 79 -0.60 3.55 19.05
C GLU A 79 -1.83 4.03 18.26
N SER A 80 -2.94 4.25 18.96
CA SER A 80 -4.13 4.84 18.36
C SER A 80 -3.94 6.35 18.24
N THR A 81 -3.75 6.85 17.02
CA THR A 81 -3.79 8.30 16.74
C THR A 81 -5.20 8.77 16.37
N ARG A 82 -6.24 7.95 16.57
CA ARG A 82 -7.64 8.35 16.31
C ARG A 82 -7.97 9.58 17.17
N PRO A 83 -8.26 10.74 16.57
CA PRO A 83 -8.83 11.85 17.30
C PRO A 83 -10.24 11.44 17.74
N GLY A 84 -10.52 11.59 19.04
CA GLY A 84 -11.89 11.56 19.56
C GLY A 84 -12.65 12.83 19.20
#